data_AF-A0A3N5QLY5-F1
#
_entry.id   AF-A0A3N5QLY5-F1
#
_cell.length_a   1.000
_cell.length_b   1.000
_cell.length_c   1.000
_cell.angle_alpha   90.00
_cell.angle_beta   90.00
_cell.angle_gamma   90.00
#
_symmetry.space_group_name_H-M   'P 1'
#
loop_
_entity.id
_entity.type
_entity.pdbx_description
1 polymer ?
#
loop_
_entity_poly.entity_id
_entity_poly.type
_entity_poly.pdbx_seq_one_letter_code
_entity_poly.pdbx_strand_id
1 'polypeptide(L)'
;MHLPLAYEGFDYSVLSEFRDRLLEHQAEGRVFEQLVQEFRSMGLLKERGRQRTDSIAMLMKVRRLSRLELVVETLRLAVGAILKADRSWGEALIPPSWEERYGERFVLQRHTKEEWAEHDQHVGSDGEWLIERLAGEGAPAGIKDLAEVQVLKTVWAQQFREAEGKIVYQAGTSYDGHTQIQTPHDPEARYSRKRIQEWVGGKVQVTETDDEGYPHLITDIAGTCSSKTDYESLPDIQNRLKERHCLPEK
;
A
#
# COMPACT_ATOMS: atom_id res chain seq x y z
N MET A 1 -5.69 20.13 27.49
CA MET A 1 -5.70 18.69 27.79
C MET A 1 -4.29 18.26 28.15
N HIS A 2 -4.00 17.99 29.42
CA HIS A 2 -2.75 17.35 29.84
C HIS A 2 -3.14 16.03 30.52
N LEU A 3 -2.65 14.92 29.97
CA LEU A 3 -2.81 13.61 30.59
C LEU A 3 -1.80 13.47 31.75
N PRO A 4 -2.14 12.73 32.81
CA PRO A 4 -1.20 12.49 33.92
C PRO A 4 0.09 11.82 33.44
N LEU A 5 1.22 12.09 34.10
CA LEU A 5 2.51 11.45 33.79
C LEU A 5 2.49 9.93 33.97
N ALA A 6 1.62 9.42 34.83
CA ALA A 6 1.40 7.99 35.05
C ALA A 6 0.32 7.39 34.15
N TYR A 7 -0.15 8.12 33.13
CA TYR A 7 -1.13 7.60 32.20
C TYR A 7 -0.47 6.53 31.33
N GLU A 8 -0.88 5.27 31.53
CA GLU A 8 -0.36 4.10 30.82
C GLU A 8 -0.69 4.12 29.32
N GLY A 9 -1.50 5.08 28.87
CA GLY A 9 -1.98 5.15 27.50
C GLY A 9 -3.25 4.31 27.32
N PHE A 10 -3.59 4.08 26.06
CA PHE A 10 -4.53 3.05 25.65
C PHE A 10 -3.73 1.95 24.93
N ASP A 11 -4.28 0.74 24.91
CA ASP A 11 -3.68 -0.35 24.14
C ASP A 11 -3.59 0.05 22.65
N TYR A 12 -2.47 -0.25 22.00
CA TYR A 12 -2.23 0.15 20.61
C TYR A 12 -3.30 -0.37 19.64
N SER A 13 -3.96 -1.48 19.97
CA SER A 13 -5.09 -2.04 19.20
C SER A 13 -6.27 -1.08 19.09
N VAL A 14 -6.47 -0.21 20.08
CA VAL A 14 -7.57 0.78 20.11
C VAL A 14 -7.54 1.70 18.89
N LEU A 15 -6.36 2.04 18.38
CA LEU A 15 -6.23 2.86 17.16
C LEU A 15 -6.66 2.09 15.90
N SER A 16 -6.39 0.77 15.86
CA SER A 16 -6.84 -0.09 14.76
C SER A 16 -8.36 -0.23 14.81
N GLU A 17 -8.93 -0.56 15.96
CA GLU A 17 -10.38 -0.69 16.14
C GLU A 17 -11.12 0.63 15.88
N PHE A 18 -10.52 1.77 16.25
CA PHE A 18 -11.06 3.08 15.92
C PHE A 18 -11.06 3.31 14.41
N ARG A 19 -9.95 3.00 13.71
CA ARG A 19 -9.87 3.09 12.26
C ARG A 19 -10.90 2.18 11.59
N ASP A 20 -11.03 0.94 12.03
CA ASP A 20 -11.95 -0.04 11.44
C ASP A 20 -13.41 0.45 11.55
N ARG A 21 -13.79 1.01 12.71
CA ARG A 21 -15.10 1.64 12.89
C ARG A 21 -15.31 2.87 12.00
N LEU A 22 -14.27 3.68 11.75
CA LEU A 22 -14.38 4.79 10.81
C LEU A 22 -14.63 4.29 9.39
N LEU A 23 -13.93 3.25 8.96
CA LEU A 23 -14.09 2.65 7.63
C LEU A 23 -15.47 1.98 7.47
N GLU A 24 -15.90 1.18 8.45
CA GLU A 24 -17.20 0.49 8.44
C GLU A 24 -18.37 1.47 8.32
N HIS A 25 -18.25 2.63 8.97
CA HIS A 25 -19.29 3.68 8.98
C HIS A 25 -19.03 4.83 7.99
N GLN A 26 -18.02 4.74 7.12
CA GLN A 26 -17.65 5.79 6.17
C GLN A 26 -17.52 7.18 6.83
N ALA A 27 -16.88 7.22 8.00
CA ALA A 27 -16.82 8.36 8.90
C ALA A 27 -15.43 9.03 8.95
N GLU A 28 -14.51 8.65 8.08
CA GLU A 28 -13.11 9.09 8.04
C GLU A 28 -13.00 10.63 7.93
N GLY A 29 -13.90 11.26 7.19
CA GLY A 29 -13.95 12.71 7.01
C GLY A 29 -14.77 13.47 8.07
N ARG A 30 -15.52 12.79 8.94
CA ARG A 30 -16.58 13.43 9.75
C ARG A 30 -16.12 14.63 10.58
N VAL A 31 -14.99 14.48 11.28
CA VAL A 31 -14.44 15.57 12.11
C VAL A 31 -13.92 16.71 11.24
N PHE A 32 -13.24 16.37 10.14
CA PHE A 32 -12.72 17.36 9.21
C PHE A 32 -13.84 18.20 8.59
N GLU A 33 -14.89 17.55 8.10
CA GLU A 33 -16.05 18.25 7.51
C GLU A 33 -16.73 19.14 8.54
N GLN A 34 -16.89 18.68 9.79
CA GLN A 34 -17.46 19.54 10.85
C GLN A 34 -16.59 20.78 11.09
N LEU A 35 -15.27 20.63 11.19
CA LEU A 35 -14.35 21.77 11.39
C LEU A 35 -14.44 22.78 10.24
N VAL A 36 -14.50 22.31 8.98
CA VAL A 36 -14.68 23.19 7.82
C VAL A 36 -16.00 23.98 7.91
N GLN A 37 -17.09 23.35 8.35
CA GLN A 37 -18.36 24.05 8.55
C GLN A 37 -18.31 25.06 9.70
N GLU A 38 -17.65 24.73 10.80
CA GLU A 38 -17.46 25.67 11.92
C GLU A 38 -16.67 26.90 11.46
N PHE A 39 -15.54 26.71 10.76
CA PHE A 39 -14.75 27.83 10.23
C PHE A 39 -15.55 28.72 9.27
N ARG A 40 -16.42 28.13 8.45
CA ARG A 40 -17.34 28.87 7.59
C ARG A 40 -18.34 29.68 8.41
N SER A 41 -18.94 29.09 9.44
CA SER A 41 -19.91 29.77 10.31
C SER A 41 -19.31 30.98 11.03
N MET A 42 -17.99 30.93 11.30
CA MET A 42 -17.22 32.03 11.90
C MET A 42 -16.75 33.08 10.87
N GLY A 43 -17.06 32.91 9.59
CA GLY A 43 -16.64 33.82 8.51
C GLY A 43 -15.14 33.75 8.17
N LEU A 44 -14.46 32.65 8.55
CA LEU A 44 -13.02 32.47 8.31
C LEU A 44 -12.72 31.89 6.92
N LEU A 45 -13.73 31.45 6.18
CA LEU A 45 -13.61 30.86 4.85
C LEU A 45 -14.42 31.66 3.83
N LYS A 46 -13.81 31.96 2.68
CA LYS A 46 -14.53 32.47 1.51
C LYS A 46 -15.04 31.31 0.65
N GLU A 47 -16.21 31.50 0.03
CA GLU A 47 -16.70 30.53 -0.95
C GLU A 47 -15.90 30.56 -2.26
N ARG A 48 -15.38 31.75 -2.60
CA ARG A 48 -14.48 32.03 -3.70
C ARG A 48 -13.28 32.80 -3.18
N GLY A 49 -12.12 32.16 -3.15
CA GLY A 49 -10.90 32.75 -2.59
C GLY A 49 -9.65 32.13 -3.17
N ARG A 50 -8.50 32.51 -2.62
CA ARG A 50 -7.22 31.91 -3.01
C ARG A 50 -7.02 30.59 -2.26
N GLN A 51 -6.70 29.55 -3.00
CA GLN A 51 -6.36 28.23 -2.46
C GLN A 51 -4.98 27.86 -2.96
N ARG A 52 -4.15 27.27 -2.10
CA ARG A 52 -2.89 26.65 -2.49
C ARG A 52 -2.92 25.17 -2.17
N THR A 53 -2.43 24.37 -3.10
CA THR A 53 -2.36 22.91 -2.97
C THR A 53 -0.91 22.49 -3.06
N ASP A 54 -0.46 21.62 -2.15
CA ASP A 54 0.84 20.96 -2.24
C ASP A 54 0.71 19.47 -1.92
N SER A 55 1.68 18.70 -2.41
CA SER A 55 1.79 17.26 -2.21
C SER A 55 2.92 16.91 -1.25
N ILE A 56 2.56 16.20 -0.19
CA ILE A 56 3.48 15.67 0.82
C ILE A 56 3.67 14.18 0.58
N ALA A 57 4.91 13.67 0.69
CA ALA A 57 5.17 12.24 0.60
C ALA A 57 4.54 11.50 1.79
N MET A 58 3.73 10.49 1.51
CA MET A 58 3.18 9.59 2.54
C MET A 58 4.02 8.33 2.56
N LEU A 59 4.93 8.26 3.54
CA LEU A 59 5.82 7.11 3.68
C LEU A 59 5.03 5.95 4.25
N MET A 60 5.19 4.80 3.59
CA MET A 60 4.72 3.58 4.16
C MET A 60 5.70 3.05 5.20
N LYS A 61 5.19 2.55 6.33
CA LYS A 61 6.00 1.91 7.38
C LYS A 61 6.37 0.47 6.99
N VAL A 62 7.00 0.31 5.84
CA VAL A 62 7.54 -0.97 5.39
C VAL A 62 9.03 -0.85 5.08
N ARG A 63 9.68 -1.99 5.16
CA ARG A 63 11.05 -2.15 4.69
C ARG A 63 11.06 -2.13 3.16
N ARG A 64 12.05 -1.45 2.55
CA ARG A 64 12.36 -1.62 1.13
C ARG A 64 12.96 -3.01 0.92
N LEU A 65 12.34 -3.80 0.03
CA LEU A 65 12.78 -5.15 -0.29
C LEU A 65 13.68 -5.12 -1.51
N SER A 66 14.74 -5.94 -1.51
CA SER A 66 15.42 -6.31 -2.76
C SER A 66 14.48 -7.12 -3.66
N ARG A 67 14.87 -7.34 -4.92
CA ARG A 67 14.09 -8.18 -5.84
C ARG A 67 13.86 -9.60 -5.28
N LEU A 68 14.91 -10.22 -4.74
CA LEU A 68 14.82 -11.55 -4.12
C LEU A 68 13.93 -11.52 -2.86
N GLU A 69 14.09 -10.50 -2.00
CA GLU A 69 13.25 -10.36 -0.81
C GLU A 69 11.76 -10.15 -1.16
N LEU A 70 11.46 -9.41 -2.24
CA LEU A 70 10.10 -9.21 -2.73
C LEU A 70 9.45 -10.55 -3.12
N VAL A 71 10.11 -11.36 -3.95
CA VAL A 71 9.52 -12.61 -4.44
C VAL A 71 9.41 -13.65 -3.33
N VAL A 72 10.43 -13.78 -2.47
CA VAL A 72 10.42 -14.73 -1.35
C VAL A 72 9.35 -14.35 -0.33
N GLU A 73 9.26 -13.07 0.05
CA GLU A 73 8.24 -12.61 1.00
C GLU A 73 6.83 -12.76 0.43
N THR A 74 6.65 -12.54 -0.87
CA THR A 74 5.35 -12.72 -1.53
C THR A 74 4.90 -14.17 -1.49
N LEU A 75 5.79 -15.12 -1.82
CA LEU A 75 5.48 -16.54 -1.75
C LEU A 75 5.17 -16.99 -0.32
N ARG A 76 5.99 -16.56 0.64
CA ARG A 76 5.77 -16.83 2.06
C ARG A 76 4.40 -16.35 2.55
N LEU A 77 4.00 -15.13 2.21
CA LEU A 77 2.70 -14.59 2.63
C LEU A 77 1.54 -15.35 1.98
N ALA A 78 1.64 -15.73 0.70
CA ALA A 78 0.63 -16.55 0.04
C ALA A 78 0.50 -17.92 0.72
N VAL A 79 1.62 -18.60 1.00
CA VAL A 79 1.65 -19.87 1.74
C VAL A 79 1.01 -19.74 3.12
N GLY A 80 1.39 -18.70 3.88
CA GLY A 80 0.82 -18.44 5.20
C GLY A 80 -0.70 -18.17 5.16
N ALA A 81 -1.17 -17.42 4.16
CA ALA A 81 -2.59 -17.14 3.97
C ALA A 81 -3.38 -18.40 3.60
N ILE A 82 -2.83 -19.25 2.72
CA ILE A 82 -3.42 -20.56 2.37
C ILE A 82 -3.57 -21.43 3.61
N LEU A 83 -2.49 -21.62 4.38
CA LEU A 83 -2.50 -22.44 5.60
C LEU A 83 -3.44 -21.89 6.68
N LYS A 84 -3.60 -20.56 6.75
CA LYS A 84 -4.55 -19.92 7.66
C LYS A 84 -6.00 -20.11 7.22
N ALA A 85 -6.28 -20.10 5.92
CA ALA A 85 -7.62 -20.24 5.36
C ALA A 85 -8.12 -21.70 5.40
N ASP A 86 -7.27 -22.65 4.99
CA ASP A 86 -7.53 -24.08 5.08
C ASP A 86 -6.22 -24.83 5.30
N ARG A 87 -5.95 -25.15 6.56
CA ARG A 87 -4.73 -25.85 6.94
C ARG A 87 -4.63 -27.24 6.33
N SER A 88 -5.74 -27.98 6.30
CA SER A 88 -5.75 -29.38 5.82
C SER A 88 -5.43 -29.47 4.35
N TRP A 89 -6.02 -28.57 3.55
CA TRP A 89 -5.74 -28.48 2.13
C TRP A 89 -4.35 -27.92 1.86
N GLY A 90 -3.95 -26.88 2.60
CA GLY A 90 -2.63 -26.27 2.47
C GLY A 90 -1.49 -27.24 2.77
N GLU A 91 -1.57 -28.02 3.85
CA GLU A 91 -0.58 -29.05 4.19
C GLU A 91 -0.56 -30.22 3.20
N ALA A 92 -1.71 -30.55 2.58
CA ALA A 92 -1.77 -31.56 1.53
C ALA A 92 -1.17 -31.07 0.20
N LEU A 93 -1.25 -29.75 -0.08
CA LEU A 93 -0.69 -29.15 -1.28
C LEU A 93 0.80 -28.84 -1.14
N ILE A 94 1.19 -28.10 -0.10
CA ILE A 94 2.49 -27.43 -0.01
C ILE A 94 3.57 -28.44 0.42
N PRO A 95 4.70 -28.54 -0.30
CA PRO A 95 5.79 -29.44 0.08
C PRO A 95 6.35 -29.08 1.47
N PRO A 96 6.56 -30.06 2.38
CA PRO A 96 7.12 -29.77 3.71
C PRO A 96 8.49 -29.10 3.69
N SER A 97 9.31 -29.36 2.65
CA SER A 97 10.61 -28.72 2.45
C SER A 97 10.54 -27.19 2.27
N TRP A 98 9.35 -26.65 2.01
CA TRP A 98 9.14 -25.20 1.93
C TRP A 98 9.16 -24.53 3.29
N GLU A 99 8.99 -25.25 4.40
CA GLU A 99 9.11 -24.67 5.74
C GLU A 99 10.51 -24.09 5.96
N GLU A 100 11.56 -24.79 5.54
CA GLU A 100 12.94 -24.31 5.66
C GLU A 100 13.23 -23.10 4.74
N ARG A 101 12.62 -23.06 3.55
CA ARG A 101 12.88 -22.01 2.55
C ARG A 101 12.01 -20.77 2.70
N TYR A 102 10.77 -20.94 3.14
CA TYR A 102 9.73 -19.90 3.15
C TYR A 102 8.99 -19.80 4.47
N GLY A 103 9.30 -20.62 5.49
CA GLY A 103 8.62 -20.53 6.80
C GLY A 103 8.94 -19.25 7.55
N GLU A 104 10.16 -18.75 7.40
CA GLU A 104 10.64 -17.53 8.04
C GLU A 104 10.83 -16.39 7.05
N ARG A 105 10.83 -15.15 7.58
CA ARG A 105 11.09 -13.98 6.76
C ARG A 105 12.54 -13.98 6.27
N PHE A 106 12.72 -13.97 4.95
CA PHE A 106 14.03 -13.81 4.33
C PHE A 106 14.54 -12.37 4.46
N VAL A 107 15.73 -12.22 5.06
CA VAL A 107 16.38 -10.93 5.27
C VAL A 107 17.76 -10.98 4.63
N LEU A 108 17.93 -10.33 3.49
CA LEU A 108 19.11 -10.50 2.64
C LEU A 108 20.43 -10.26 3.38
N GLN A 109 20.50 -9.29 4.31
CA GLN A 109 21.73 -9.03 5.08
C GLN A 109 22.10 -10.13 6.10
N ARG A 110 21.20 -11.07 6.40
CA ARG A 110 21.47 -12.21 7.29
C ARG A 110 22.02 -13.42 6.54
N HIS A 111 22.12 -13.36 5.22
CA HIS A 111 22.47 -14.48 4.37
C HIS A 111 23.72 -14.22 3.52
N THR A 112 24.42 -15.28 3.14
CA THR A 112 25.58 -15.23 2.23
C THR A 112 25.13 -15.15 0.76
N LYS A 113 26.06 -14.83 -0.15
CA LYS A 113 25.74 -14.77 -1.59
C LYS A 113 25.36 -16.14 -2.15
N GLU A 114 25.96 -17.19 -1.61
CA GLU A 114 25.68 -18.58 -1.97
C GLU A 114 24.24 -18.95 -1.60
N GLU A 115 23.79 -18.58 -0.40
CA GLU A 115 22.40 -18.77 0.05
C GLU A 115 21.43 -17.93 -0.80
N TRP A 116 21.80 -16.70 -1.19
CA TRP A 116 20.96 -15.90 -2.09
C TRP A 116 20.76 -16.60 -3.44
N ALA A 117 21.83 -17.16 -4.01
CA ALA A 117 21.79 -17.87 -5.29
C ALA A 117 20.93 -19.14 -5.21
N GLU A 118 20.97 -19.85 -4.08
CA GLU A 118 20.11 -21.01 -3.82
C GLU A 118 18.62 -20.62 -3.81
N HIS A 119 18.26 -19.54 -3.11
CA HIS A 119 16.89 -19.04 -3.12
C HIS A 119 16.46 -18.58 -4.54
N ASP A 120 17.31 -17.80 -5.22
CA ASP A 120 17.03 -17.31 -6.58
C ASP A 120 16.81 -18.44 -7.59
N GLN A 121 17.50 -19.58 -7.41
CA GLN A 121 17.36 -20.75 -8.29
C GLN A 121 15.98 -21.41 -8.17
N HIS A 122 15.37 -21.41 -6.98
CA HIS A 122 14.15 -22.16 -6.70
C HIS A 122 12.90 -21.28 -6.72
N VAL A 123 12.97 -20.06 -6.16
CA VAL A 123 11.79 -19.25 -5.85
C VAL A 123 10.88 -19.04 -7.04
N GLY A 124 11.42 -18.71 -8.21
CA GLY A 124 10.63 -18.49 -9.42
C GLY A 124 9.80 -19.73 -9.80
N SER A 125 10.43 -20.91 -9.83
CA SER A 125 9.77 -22.17 -10.20
C SER A 125 8.78 -22.63 -9.12
N ASP A 126 9.14 -22.46 -7.85
CA ASP A 126 8.27 -22.80 -6.72
C ASP A 126 6.96 -22.01 -6.76
N GLY A 127 7.02 -20.69 -6.96
CA GLY A 127 5.79 -19.88 -7.02
C GLY A 127 4.97 -20.10 -8.28
N GLU A 128 5.61 -20.39 -9.43
CA GLU A 128 4.87 -20.76 -10.65
C GLU A 128 4.11 -22.07 -10.44
N TRP A 129 4.79 -23.06 -9.85
CA TRP A 129 4.18 -24.34 -9.48
C TRP A 129 2.97 -24.15 -8.56
N LEU A 130 3.06 -23.24 -7.59
CA LEU A 130 1.93 -22.94 -6.70
C LEU A 130 0.77 -22.27 -7.47
N ILE A 131 1.06 -21.32 -8.35
CA ILE A 131 0.05 -20.64 -9.19
C ILE A 131 -0.69 -21.65 -10.07
N GLU A 132 0.02 -22.58 -10.72
CA GLU A 132 -0.59 -23.62 -11.55
C GLU A 132 -1.52 -24.53 -10.74
N ARG A 133 -1.10 -24.94 -9.53
CA ARG A 133 -1.93 -25.76 -8.64
C ARG A 133 -3.18 -25.04 -8.17
N LEU A 134 -3.06 -23.74 -7.89
CA LEU A 134 -4.18 -22.87 -7.54
C LEU A 134 -5.13 -22.64 -8.73
N ALA A 135 -4.66 -22.75 -9.97
CA ALA A 135 -5.51 -22.65 -11.16
C ALA A 135 -6.40 -23.89 -11.36
N GLY A 136 -5.92 -25.07 -10.94
CA GLY A 136 -6.62 -26.36 -11.12
C GLY A 136 -8.02 -26.46 -10.47
N GLU A 137 -8.81 -27.43 -10.93
CA GLU A 137 -10.21 -27.63 -10.48
C GLU A 137 -10.33 -28.01 -9.00
N GLY A 138 -9.28 -28.61 -8.42
CA GLY A 138 -9.27 -29.06 -7.02
C GLY A 138 -8.94 -27.97 -5.99
N ALA A 139 -8.66 -26.74 -6.40
CA ALA A 139 -8.36 -25.64 -5.48
C ALA A 139 -9.67 -24.94 -5.02
N PRO A 140 -9.92 -24.82 -3.70
CA PRO A 140 -11.09 -24.14 -3.16
C PRO A 140 -11.20 -22.69 -3.65
N ALA A 141 -12.40 -22.26 -4.05
CA ALA A 141 -12.63 -20.90 -4.55
C ALA A 141 -12.17 -19.83 -3.55
N GLY A 142 -12.49 -20.00 -2.26
CA GLY A 142 -12.05 -19.08 -1.20
C GLY A 142 -10.54 -18.95 -1.07
N ILE A 143 -9.76 -19.97 -1.46
CA ILE A 143 -8.29 -19.89 -1.48
C ILE A 143 -7.79 -19.14 -2.72
N LYS A 144 -8.42 -19.36 -3.88
CA LYS A 144 -8.08 -18.64 -5.11
C LYS A 144 -8.29 -17.13 -4.96
N ASP A 145 -9.29 -16.73 -4.17
CA ASP A 145 -9.70 -15.33 -3.98
C ASP A 145 -8.94 -14.61 -2.86
N LEU A 146 -8.03 -15.29 -2.15
CA LEU A 146 -7.21 -14.65 -1.12
C LEU A 146 -6.37 -13.51 -1.72
N ALA A 147 -6.30 -12.38 -1.01
CA ALA A 147 -5.56 -11.22 -1.46
C ALA A 147 -4.08 -11.55 -1.71
N GLU A 148 -3.46 -12.31 -0.82
CA GLU A 148 -2.06 -12.73 -0.92
C GLU A 148 -1.80 -13.63 -2.15
N VAL A 149 -2.78 -14.43 -2.55
CA VAL A 149 -2.72 -15.25 -3.78
C VAL A 149 -2.82 -14.37 -5.03
N GLN A 150 -3.64 -13.32 -5.00
CA GLN A 150 -3.72 -12.37 -6.12
C GLN A 150 -2.44 -11.53 -6.22
N VAL A 151 -1.85 -11.15 -5.08
CA VAL A 151 -0.54 -10.49 -5.02
C VAL A 151 0.56 -11.40 -5.57
N LEU A 152 0.56 -12.69 -5.20
CA LEU A 152 1.48 -13.69 -5.73
C LEU A 152 1.44 -13.72 -7.27
N LYS A 153 0.25 -13.93 -7.85
CA LYS A 153 0.08 -13.95 -9.31
C LYS A 153 0.59 -12.68 -9.97
N THR A 154 0.27 -11.53 -9.39
CA THR A 154 0.69 -10.22 -9.92
C THR A 154 2.20 -10.04 -9.87
N VAL A 155 2.83 -10.32 -8.73
CA VAL A 155 4.29 -10.24 -8.58
C VAL A 155 4.99 -11.23 -9.51
N TRP A 156 4.48 -12.45 -9.67
CA TRP A 156 5.06 -13.43 -10.59
C TRP A 156 5.03 -12.94 -12.04
N ALA A 157 3.88 -12.45 -12.50
CA ALA A 157 3.73 -11.87 -13.83
C ALA A 157 4.60 -10.63 -14.07
N GLN A 158 5.01 -9.91 -13.01
CA GLN A 158 5.92 -8.76 -13.09
C GLN A 158 7.40 -9.16 -13.03
N GLN A 159 7.73 -10.21 -12.29
CA GLN A 159 9.11 -10.55 -11.99
C GLN A 159 9.66 -11.67 -12.87
N PHE A 160 8.83 -12.59 -13.35
CA PHE A 160 9.25 -13.80 -14.04
C PHE A 160 8.56 -13.97 -15.39
N ARG A 161 9.20 -14.73 -16.27
CA ARG A 161 8.64 -15.21 -17.53
C ARG A 161 9.15 -16.62 -17.82
N GLU A 162 8.42 -17.36 -18.61
CA GLU A 162 8.92 -18.62 -19.15
C GLU A 162 9.94 -18.36 -20.29
N ALA A 163 11.06 -19.06 -20.25
CA ALA A 163 12.03 -19.13 -21.32
C ALA A 163 12.63 -20.54 -21.37
N GLU A 164 12.49 -21.22 -22.51
CA GLU A 164 13.01 -22.59 -22.71
C GLU A 164 12.53 -23.59 -21.65
N GLY A 165 11.26 -23.50 -21.24
CA GLY A 165 10.67 -24.36 -20.21
C GLY A 165 11.19 -24.08 -18.79
N LYS A 166 11.85 -22.93 -18.57
CA LYS A 166 12.32 -22.50 -17.26
C LYS A 166 11.73 -21.15 -16.88
N ILE A 167 11.43 -20.99 -15.61
CA ILE A 167 11.00 -19.70 -15.05
C ILE A 167 12.25 -18.88 -14.78
N VAL A 168 12.39 -17.76 -15.49
CA VAL A 168 13.53 -16.86 -15.39
C VAL A 168 13.06 -15.46 -15.05
N TYR A 169 13.89 -14.71 -14.32
CA TYR A 169 13.61 -13.31 -14.07
C TYR A 169 13.46 -12.53 -15.39
N GLN A 170 12.44 -11.70 -15.47
CA GLN A 170 12.32 -10.72 -16.53
C GLN A 170 13.51 -9.75 -16.45
N ALA A 171 14.03 -9.35 -17.61
CA ALA A 171 14.96 -8.24 -17.67
C ALA A 171 14.27 -7.00 -17.08
N GLY A 172 15.01 -6.17 -16.35
CA GLY A 172 14.45 -4.96 -15.78
C GLY A 172 13.89 -4.07 -16.89
N THR A 173 12.56 -4.04 -17.03
CA THR A 173 11.90 -3.01 -17.82
C THR A 173 11.96 -1.69 -17.05
N SER A 174 11.83 -0.56 -17.74
CA SER A 174 11.68 0.73 -17.07
C SER A 174 10.46 0.65 -16.13
N TYR A 175 10.69 0.85 -14.83
CA TYR A 175 9.62 0.98 -13.85
C TYR A 175 8.64 2.07 -14.31
N ASP A 176 7.39 1.69 -14.54
CA ASP A 176 6.37 2.60 -15.06
C ASP A 176 5.79 3.52 -13.98
N GLY A 177 6.14 3.33 -12.71
CA GLY A 177 5.59 4.12 -11.60
C GLY A 177 4.25 3.62 -11.07
N HIS A 178 3.53 2.77 -11.81
CA HIS A 178 2.09 2.56 -11.64
C HIS A 178 1.71 1.12 -11.34
N THR A 179 2.41 0.15 -11.92
CA THR A 179 1.98 -1.26 -11.87
C THR A 179 2.83 -2.09 -10.91
N GLN A 180 4.14 -1.84 -10.83
CA GLN A 180 5.02 -2.75 -10.08
C GLN A 180 4.80 -2.67 -8.56
N ILE A 181 4.51 -3.82 -7.97
CA ILE A 181 4.36 -3.99 -6.53
C ILE A 181 5.75 -3.90 -5.89
N GLN A 182 5.90 -2.99 -4.91
CA GLN A 182 7.17 -2.78 -4.20
C GLN A 182 7.28 -3.66 -2.95
N THR A 183 6.16 -4.12 -2.40
CA THR A 183 6.08 -5.01 -1.25
C THR A 183 4.73 -5.70 -1.23
N PRO A 184 4.67 -6.99 -0.83
CA PRO A 184 3.40 -7.70 -0.72
C PRO A 184 2.59 -7.27 0.52
N HIS A 185 3.20 -6.56 1.48
CA HIS A 185 2.51 -6.07 2.68
C HIS A 185 1.57 -4.89 2.42
N ASP A 186 1.76 -4.19 1.31
CA ASP A 186 0.85 -3.17 0.79
C ASP A 186 1.08 -3.09 -0.73
N PRO A 187 0.26 -3.83 -1.49
CA PRO A 187 0.35 -3.89 -2.94
C PRO A 187 -0.01 -2.59 -3.66
N GLU A 188 -0.54 -1.58 -2.97
CA GLU A 188 -0.92 -0.28 -3.55
C GLU A 188 0.19 0.76 -3.42
N ALA A 189 1.15 0.55 -2.53
CA ALA A 189 2.30 1.41 -2.40
C ALA A 189 3.16 1.42 -3.67
N ARG A 190 3.61 2.62 -4.04
CA ARG A 190 4.45 2.82 -5.22
C ARG A 190 5.76 3.48 -4.82
N TYR A 191 6.82 3.11 -5.53
CA TYR A 191 8.07 3.85 -5.47
C TYR A 191 7.88 5.20 -6.15
N SER A 192 8.42 6.25 -5.55
CA SER A 192 8.39 7.59 -6.10
C SER A 192 9.62 8.39 -5.71
N ARG A 193 9.97 9.34 -6.56
CA ARG A 193 11.11 10.23 -6.39
C ARG A 193 10.72 11.66 -6.68
N LYS A 194 11.03 12.58 -5.76
CA LYS A 194 10.88 14.03 -5.90
C LYS A 194 12.23 14.66 -5.60
N ARG A 195 12.93 15.12 -6.65
CA ARG A 195 14.31 15.64 -6.57
C ARG A 195 15.28 14.58 -5.99
N ILE A 196 15.80 14.82 -4.79
CA ILE A 196 16.71 13.91 -4.07
C ILE A 196 15.97 12.97 -3.10
N GLN A 197 14.69 13.20 -2.84
CA GLN A 197 13.90 12.39 -1.92
C GLN A 197 13.25 11.23 -2.68
N GLU A 198 13.35 10.04 -2.11
CA GLU A 198 12.76 8.81 -2.63
C GLU A 198 11.93 8.14 -1.52
N TRP A 199 10.78 7.59 -1.85
CA TRP A 199 9.94 6.87 -0.89
C TRP A 199 9.17 5.74 -1.57
N VAL A 200 8.65 4.83 -0.74
CA VAL A 200 7.64 3.84 -1.12
C VAL A 200 6.38 4.15 -0.31
N GLY A 201 5.26 4.34 -0.99
CA GLY A 201 4.00 4.67 -0.34
C GLY A 201 3.10 5.50 -1.26
N GLY A 202 2.46 6.52 -0.70
CA GLY A 202 1.55 7.41 -1.40
C GLY A 202 2.00 8.87 -1.39
N LYS A 203 1.08 9.75 -1.73
CA LYS A 203 1.15 11.18 -1.47
C LYS A 203 -0.10 11.60 -0.69
N VAL A 204 0.00 12.68 0.05
CA VAL A 204 -1.18 13.40 0.54
C VAL A 204 -1.21 14.73 -0.19
N GLN A 205 -2.31 15.01 -0.86
CA GLN A 205 -2.63 16.32 -1.40
C GLN A 205 -3.30 17.12 -0.28
N VAL A 206 -2.76 18.28 0.05
CA VAL A 206 -3.31 19.20 1.05
C VAL A 206 -3.61 20.51 0.37
N THR A 207 -4.84 20.99 0.52
CA THR A 207 -5.25 22.31 0.07
C THR A 207 -5.59 23.19 1.26
N GLU A 208 -5.12 24.43 1.24
CA GLU A 208 -5.42 25.43 2.25
C GLU A 208 -5.73 26.80 1.65
N THR A 209 -6.45 27.62 2.42
CA THR A 209 -6.72 29.02 2.08
C THR A 209 -5.43 29.86 2.08
N ASP A 210 -5.34 30.82 1.15
CA ASP A 210 -4.20 31.75 1.00
C ASP A 210 -4.67 33.19 0.74
N ASP A 211 -5.86 33.54 1.22
CA ASP A 211 -6.44 34.87 1.13
C ASP A 211 -5.75 35.87 2.06
N GLU A 212 -5.41 37.06 1.55
CA GLU A 212 -4.83 38.13 2.36
C GLU A 212 -5.79 38.57 3.48
N GLY A 213 -5.29 38.66 4.71
CA GLY A 213 -6.07 39.03 5.90
C GLY A 213 -6.92 37.90 6.50
N TYR A 214 -6.83 36.67 5.96
CA TYR A 214 -7.52 35.48 6.46
C TYR A 214 -6.51 34.45 7.01
N PRO A 215 -6.94 33.55 7.92
CA PRO A 215 -6.09 32.45 8.35
C PRO A 215 -5.85 31.43 7.22
N HIS A 216 -4.71 30.73 7.30
CA HIS A 216 -4.43 29.53 6.49
C HIS A 216 -5.12 28.32 7.13
N LEU A 217 -6.19 27.86 6.51
CA LEU A 217 -7.00 26.75 6.98
C LEU A 217 -7.02 25.66 5.92
N ILE A 218 -6.81 24.41 6.34
CA ILE A 218 -6.90 23.25 5.45
C ILE A 218 -8.37 23.04 5.07
N THR A 219 -8.65 23.06 3.77
CA THR A 219 -9.99 22.94 3.16
C THR A 219 -10.15 21.64 2.38
N ASP A 220 -9.05 20.98 2.03
CA ASP A 220 -9.06 19.64 1.46
C ASP A 220 -7.81 18.86 1.87
N ILE A 221 -8.00 17.57 2.14
CA ILE A 221 -6.92 16.63 2.37
C ILE A 221 -7.29 15.28 1.77
N ALA A 222 -6.42 14.70 0.96
CA ALA A 222 -6.66 13.40 0.36
C ALA A 222 -5.36 12.61 0.15
N GLY A 223 -5.37 11.35 0.57
CA GLY A 223 -4.34 10.38 0.18
C GLY A 223 -4.51 9.99 -1.29
N THR A 224 -3.43 9.98 -2.05
CA THR A 224 -3.40 9.56 -3.45
C THR A 224 -2.24 8.61 -3.70
N CYS A 225 -2.35 7.80 -4.75
CA CYS A 225 -1.22 7.02 -5.23
C CYS A 225 -0.03 7.95 -5.52
N SER A 226 1.19 7.55 -5.15
CA SER A 226 2.36 8.41 -5.30
C SER A 226 2.73 8.66 -6.76
N SER A 227 2.28 7.80 -7.67
CA SER A 227 2.47 7.93 -9.11
C SER A 227 1.58 8.99 -9.75
N LYS A 228 0.47 9.36 -9.10
CA LYS A 228 -0.43 10.41 -9.60
C LYS A 228 0.28 11.76 -9.52
N THR A 229 0.31 12.47 -10.62
CA THR A 229 0.86 13.83 -10.67
C THR A 229 -0.08 14.81 -9.97
N ASP A 230 0.46 15.97 -9.57
CA ASP A 230 -0.35 17.00 -8.94
C ASP A 230 -1.43 17.51 -9.92
N TYR A 231 -1.09 17.61 -11.21
CA TYR A 231 -2.03 17.97 -12.28
C TYR A 231 -3.19 16.98 -12.41
N GLU A 232 -2.91 15.67 -12.41
CA GLU A 232 -3.96 14.63 -12.48
C GLU A 232 -4.85 14.61 -11.22
N SER A 233 -4.37 15.14 -10.10
CA SER A 233 -5.15 15.22 -8.85
C SER A 233 -6.07 16.44 -8.79
N LEU A 234 -5.79 17.48 -9.59
CA LEU A 234 -6.55 18.74 -9.57
C LEU A 234 -8.07 18.56 -9.78
N PRO A 235 -8.56 17.76 -10.75
CA PRO A 235 -10.01 17.64 -10.96
C PRO A 235 -10.75 17.11 -9.71
N ASP A 236 -10.19 16.11 -9.04
CA ASP A 236 -10.79 15.53 -7.83
C ASP A 236 -10.76 16.53 -6.67
N ILE A 237 -9.67 17.30 -6.54
CA ILE A 237 -9.55 18.38 -5.55
C ILE A 237 -10.62 19.45 -5.82
N GLN A 238 -10.77 19.90 -7.06
CA GLN A 238 -11.77 20.91 -7.44
C GLN A 238 -13.20 20.43 -7.15
N ASN A 239 -13.50 19.15 -7.39
CA ASN A 239 -14.81 18.57 -7.06
C ASN A 239 -15.08 18.60 -5.55
N ARG A 240 -14.11 18.17 -4.72
CA ARG A 240 -14.25 18.24 -3.26
C ARG A 240 -14.34 19.67 -2.73
N LEU A 241 -13.56 20.61 -3.27
CA LEU A 241 -13.65 22.03 -2.93
C LEU A 241 -15.02 22.63 -3.32
N LYS A 242 -15.62 22.18 -4.42
CA LYS A 242 -16.98 22.55 -4.81
C LYS A 242 -18.01 22.07 -3.79
N GLU A 243 -17.95 20.80 -3.41
CA GLU A 243 -18.83 20.22 -2.38
C GLU A 243 -18.69 20.94 -1.04
N ARG A 244 -17.48 21.36 -0.71
CA ARG A 244 -17.19 22.12 0.51
C ARG A 244 -17.43 23.62 0.40
N HIS A 245 -17.89 24.15 -0.73
CA HIS A 245 -18.05 25.60 -0.95
C HIS A 245 -16.77 26.40 -0.66
N CYS A 246 -15.63 25.94 -1.18
CA CYS A 246 -14.30 26.54 -1.02
C CYS A 246 -13.56 26.63 -2.37
N LEU A 247 -14.29 26.94 -3.45
CA LEU A 247 -13.69 26.97 -4.77
C LEU A 247 -12.67 28.10 -4.92
N PRO A 248 -11.61 27.92 -5.73
CA PRO A 248 -10.76 29.02 -6.11
C PRO A 248 -11.53 30.13 -6.84
N GLU A 249 -11.00 31.36 -6.74
CA GLU A 249 -11.38 32.45 -7.64
C GLU A 249 -11.09 32.09 -9.11
N LYS A 250 -11.85 32.71 -10.03
CA LYS A 250 -11.73 32.44 -11.48
C LYS A 250 -10.54 33.16 -12.08
#